data_AF-X0YWM9-F1
#
_entry.id   AF-X0YWM9-F1
#
_cell.length_a   1.000
_cell.length_b   1.000
_cell.length_c   1.000
_cell.angle_alpha   90.00
_cell.angle_beta   90.00
_cell.angle_gamma   90.00
#
_symmetry.space_group_name_H-M   'P 1'
#
loop_
_entity.id
_entity.type
_entity.pdbx_description
1 polymer ?
#
loop_
_entity_poly.entity_id
_entity_poly.type
_entity_poly.pdbx_seq_one_letter_code
_entity_poly.pdbx_strand_id
1 'polypeptide(L)'
;QEVDTADYRTDIVSEPARINPAHGLVWPSSRDVTNAVYVTFIAGYGDAGSDVDEDLLSAVYLLLGHYYEHREAAQDVTKVEAVPMGYYNLITELILRA
;
A
#
# COMPACT_ATOMS: atom_id res chain seq x y z
N GLN A 1 20.00 4.91 -18.69
CA GLN A 1 19.60 3.79 -19.55
C GLN A 1 18.18 3.44 -19.16
N GLU A 2 17.29 3.33 -20.15
CA GLU A 2 15.92 2.87 -19.96
C GLU A 2 15.87 1.39 -20.36
N VAL A 3 15.06 0.60 -19.65
CA VAL A 3 14.85 -0.83 -19.94
C VAL A 3 13.53 -0.95 -20.66
N ASP A 4 13.51 -1.61 -21.83
CA ASP A 4 12.29 -1.82 -22.60
C ASP A 4 11.33 -2.74 -21.83
N THR A 5 10.03 -2.52 -22.01
CA THR A 5 8.96 -3.40 -21.53
C THR A 5 9.12 -4.87 -21.90
N ALA A 6 9.80 -5.18 -23.02
CA ALA A 6 10.08 -6.55 -23.44
C ALA A 6 11.19 -7.24 -22.61
N ASP A 7 12.03 -6.47 -21.92
CA ASP A 7 13.22 -6.97 -21.21
C ASP A 7 12.95 -7.28 -19.73
N TYR A 8 11.77 -6.94 -19.23
CA TYR A 8 11.34 -7.25 -17.87
C TYR A 8 9.93 -7.81 -17.82
N ARG A 9 9.62 -8.48 -16.71
CA ARG A 9 8.29 -8.96 -16.36
C ARG A 9 7.93 -8.45 -14.98
N THR A 10 6.65 -8.14 -14.80
CA THR A 10 6.08 -7.73 -13.52
C THR A 10 5.29 -8.89 -12.91
N ASP A 11 5.44 -9.08 -11.61
CA ASP A 11 4.52 -9.86 -10.79
C ASP A 11 3.72 -8.85 -9.97
N ILE A 12 2.52 -8.53 -10.47
CA ILE A 12 1.56 -7.62 -9.83
C ILE A 12 0.40 -8.38 -9.18
N VAL A 13 0.42 -9.72 -9.25
CA VAL A 13 -0.61 -10.59 -8.66
C VAL A 13 -0.21 -10.99 -7.25
N SER A 14 1.08 -11.26 -7.04
CA SER A 14 1.61 -11.55 -5.72
C SER A 14 1.84 -10.27 -4.93
N GLU A 15 1.54 -10.35 -3.63
CA GLU A 15 1.96 -9.36 -2.65
C GLU A 15 3.17 -9.94 -1.87
N PRO A 16 4.32 -9.23 -1.81
CA PRO A 16 4.61 -7.94 -2.45
C PRO A 16 4.87 -8.07 -3.96
N ALA A 17 4.51 -7.01 -4.70
CA ALA A 17 4.76 -6.90 -6.14
C ALA A 17 6.26 -6.87 -6.48
N ARG A 18 6.65 -7.49 -7.60
CA ARG A 18 8.07 -7.65 -7.99
C ARG A 18 8.29 -7.39 -9.48
N ILE A 19 9.52 -7.02 -9.82
CA ILE A 19 9.99 -6.99 -11.21
C ILE A 19 11.15 -7.97 -11.38
N ASN A 20 11.18 -8.69 -12.50
CA ASN A 20 12.23 -9.64 -12.84
C ASN A 20 12.67 -9.42 -14.28
N PRO A 21 13.90 -9.80 -14.67
CA PRO A 21 14.28 -9.87 -16.07
C PRO A 21 13.35 -10.81 -16.83
N ALA A 22 13.13 -10.53 -18.12
CA ALA A 22 12.45 -11.47 -19.00
C ALA A 22 13.23 -12.79 -19.09
N HIS A 23 12.55 -13.85 -19.54
CA HIS A 23 13.11 -15.19 -19.54
C HIS A 23 14.41 -15.26 -20.37
N GLY A 24 15.50 -15.71 -19.75
CA GLY A 24 16.80 -15.82 -20.40
C GLY A 24 17.61 -14.52 -20.47
N LEU A 25 17.10 -13.42 -19.90
CA LEU A 25 17.82 -12.14 -19.79
C LEU A 25 18.33 -11.90 -18.37
N VAL A 26 19.25 -10.94 -18.27
CA VAL A 26 19.79 -10.41 -17.01
C VAL A 26 19.60 -8.90 -16.97
N TRP A 27 19.56 -8.33 -15.77
CA TRP A 27 19.53 -6.88 -15.62
C TRP A 27 20.76 -6.23 -16.26
N PRO A 28 20.60 -5.06 -16.90
CA PRO A 28 21.74 -4.28 -17.36
C PRO A 28 22.69 -3.90 -16.21
N SER A 29 23.97 -3.78 -16.51
CA SER A 29 24.96 -3.32 -15.53
C SER A 29 24.69 -1.87 -15.13
N SER A 30 24.44 -1.62 -13.84
CA SER A 30 24.43 -0.29 -13.26
C SER A 30 25.82 0.13 -12.79
N ARG A 31 26.04 1.43 -12.60
CA ARG A 31 27.25 1.93 -11.92
C ARG A 31 27.14 1.70 -10.42
N ASP A 32 28.26 1.45 -9.75
CA ASP A 32 28.32 1.31 -8.28
C ASP A 32 28.28 2.67 -7.59
N VAL A 33 27.18 3.40 -7.79
CA VAL A 33 26.92 4.71 -7.20
C VAL A 33 25.53 4.72 -6.56
N THR A 34 25.37 5.54 -5.52
CA THR A 34 24.07 5.72 -4.87
C THR A 34 23.03 6.21 -5.88
N ASN A 35 21.82 5.63 -5.84
CA ASN A 35 20.72 5.93 -6.74
C ASN A 35 21.04 5.68 -8.23
N ALA A 36 21.81 4.64 -8.56
CA ALA A 36 22.12 4.28 -9.94
C ALA A 36 20.91 3.76 -10.74
N VAL A 37 19.85 3.30 -10.06
CA VAL A 37 18.64 2.73 -10.66
C VAL A 37 17.42 3.42 -10.08
N TYR A 38 16.49 3.80 -10.95
CA TYR A 38 15.20 4.37 -10.60
C TYR A 38 14.09 3.52 -11.22
N VAL A 39 13.05 3.25 -10.45
CA VAL A 39 11.84 2.56 -10.91
C VAL A 39 10.67 3.49 -10.67
N THR A 40 10.03 3.91 -11.76
CA THR A 40 8.80 4.70 -11.70
C THR A 40 7.63 3.77 -11.97
N PHE A 41 6.70 3.68 -11.01
CA PHE A 41 5.51 2.87 -11.12
C PHE A 41 4.32 3.57 -10.46
N ILE A 42 3.12 3.19 -10.86
CA ILE A 42 1.87 3.64 -10.25
C ILE A 42 1.51 2.62 -9.18
N ALA A 43 1.32 3.09 -7.95
CA ALA A 43 0.92 2.27 -6.81
C ALA A 43 -0.45 2.72 -6.30
N GLY A 44 -1.32 1.76 -6.01
CA GLY A 44 -2.67 2.02 -5.51
C GLY A 44 -3.70 1.03 -6.05
N TYR A 45 -4.90 1.08 -5.49
CA TYR A 45 -6.03 0.24 -5.90
C TYR A 45 -6.68 0.72 -7.21
N GLY A 46 -6.70 2.04 -7.45
CA GLY A 46 -7.26 2.66 -8.65
C GLY A 46 -7.61 4.14 -8.44
N ASP A 47 -8.20 4.76 -9.46
CA ASP A 47 -8.55 6.18 -9.45
C ASP A 47 -9.93 6.44 -8.80
N ALA A 48 -10.77 5.42 -8.70
CA ALA A 48 -12.10 5.51 -8.11
C ALA A 48 -12.15 4.87 -6.73
N GLY A 49 -12.99 5.42 -5.84
CA GLY A 49 -13.23 4.82 -4.52
C GLY A 49 -13.79 3.40 -4.59
N SER A 50 -14.44 3.03 -5.70
CA SER A 50 -14.93 1.67 -5.96
C SER A 50 -13.84 0.64 -6.27
N ASP A 51 -12.62 1.09 -6.54
CA ASP A 51 -11.49 0.20 -6.84
C ASP A 51 -10.84 -0.34 -5.55
N VAL A 52 -11.15 0.29 -4.41
CA VAL A 52 -10.65 -0.08 -3.09
C VAL A 52 -11.51 -1.18 -2.49
N ASP A 53 -10.85 -2.15 -1.83
CA ASP A 53 -11.54 -3.21 -1.10
C ASP A 53 -12.56 -2.63 -0.08
N GLU A 54 -13.76 -3.21 -0.05
CA GLU A 54 -14.86 -2.80 0.82
C GLU A 54 -14.48 -2.89 2.30
N ASP A 55 -13.66 -3.87 2.66
CA ASP A 55 -13.15 -4.05 4.02
C ASP A 55 -12.27 -2.85 4.44
N LEU A 56 -11.43 -2.34 3.52
CA LEU A 56 -10.58 -1.18 3.77
C LEU A 56 -11.42 0.11 3.84
N LEU A 57 -12.39 0.27 2.94
CA LEU A 57 -13.32 1.41 2.98
C LEU A 57 -14.10 1.44 4.29
N SER A 58 -14.58 0.29 4.76
CA SER A 58 -15.29 0.15 6.03
C SER A 58 -14.40 0.55 7.21
N ALA A 59 -13.13 0.15 7.23
CA ALA A 59 -12.18 0.56 8.25
C ALA A 59 -11.97 2.09 8.24
N VAL A 60 -11.83 2.69 7.07
CA VAL A 60 -11.69 4.14 6.91
C VAL A 60 -12.93 4.88 7.41
N TYR A 61 -14.14 4.40 7.12
CA TYR A 61 -15.37 5.01 7.61
C TYR A 61 -15.52 4.93 9.13
N LEU A 62 -15.14 3.81 9.75
CA LEU A 62 -15.13 3.67 11.21
C LEU A 62 -14.18 4.68 11.87
N LEU A 63 -12.98 4.85 11.29
CA LEU A 63 -11.99 5.80 11.77
C LEU A 63 -12.46 7.25 11.59
N LEU A 64 -13.03 7.58 10.43
CA LEU A 64 -13.57 8.91 10.14
C LEU A 64 -14.75 9.26 11.05
N GLY A 65 -15.67 8.33 11.29
CA GLY A 65 -16.78 8.50 12.22
C GLY A 65 -16.27 8.81 13.63
N HIS A 66 -15.29 8.04 14.10
CA HIS A 66 -14.65 8.28 15.39
C HIS A 66 -14.05 9.70 15.48
N TYR A 67 -13.29 10.15 14.48
CA TYR A 67 -12.73 11.52 14.48
C TYR A 67 -13.78 12.62 14.33
N TYR A 68 -14.87 12.36 13.61
CA TYR A 68 -15.96 13.33 13.45
C TYR A 68 -16.68 13.60 14.78
N GLU A 69 -16.88 12.56 15.58
CA GLU A 69 -17.48 12.62 16.91
C GLU A 69 -16.51 13.20 17.95
N HIS A 70 -15.22 12.88 17.84
CA HIS A 70 -14.18 13.28 18.78
C HIS A 70 -13.27 14.37 18.20
N ARG A 71 -13.77 15.62 18.18
CA ARG A 71 -13.05 16.78 17.60
C ARG A 71 -12.09 17.49 18.54
N GLU A 72 -11.92 16.97 19.75
CA GLU A 72 -10.95 17.48 20.71
C GLU A 72 -9.66 16.68 20.59
N ALA A 73 -8.51 17.36 20.66
CA ALA A 73 -7.27 16.65 20.91
C ALA A 73 -7.44 15.91 22.24
N ALA A 74 -7.15 14.61 22.29
CA ALA A 74 -7.22 13.86 23.54
C ALA A 74 -6.22 14.43 24.54
N GLN A 75 -6.66 15.37 25.38
CA GLN A 75 -5.83 16.07 26.36
C GLN A 75 -5.63 15.24 27.64
N ASP A 76 -6.49 14.25 27.87
CA ASP A 76 -6.45 13.34 29.01
C ASP A 76 -6.21 11.90 28.52
N VAL A 77 -5.09 11.29 28.94
CA VAL A 77 -4.76 9.88 28.68
C VAL A 77 -5.84 8.92 29.21
N THR A 78 -6.64 9.38 30.18
CA THR A 78 -7.77 8.66 30.79
C THR A 78 -9.09 8.75 30.02
N LYS A 79 -9.20 9.63 29.00
CA LYS A 79 -10.40 9.81 28.16
C LYS A 79 -10.15 9.53 26.69
N VAL A 80 -9.13 8.75 26.37
CA VAL A 80 -8.95 8.26 25.00
C VAL A 80 -10.00 7.18 24.76
N GLU A 81 -11.09 7.54 24.08
CA GLU A 81 -12.02 6.54 23.59
C GLU A 81 -11.30 5.68 22.55
N ALA A 82 -11.29 4.37 22.78
CA ALA A 82 -10.65 3.44 21.88
C ALA A 82 -11.38 3.44 20.53
N VAL A 83 -10.61 3.52 19.43
CA VAL A 83 -11.14 3.31 18.08
C VAL A 83 -11.90 1.99 18.05
N PRO A 84 -13.08 1.92 17.40
CA PRO A 84 -13.89 0.71 17.36
C PRO A 84 -13.08 -0.54 16.99
N MET A 85 -13.24 -1.65 17.71
CA MET A 85 -12.48 -2.89 17.47
C MET A 85 -12.64 -3.44 16.04
N GLY A 86 -13.75 -3.11 15.36
CA GLY A 86 -13.95 -3.43 13.94
C GLY A 86 -12.87 -2.85 13.02
N TYR A 87 -12.35 -1.65 13.33
CA TYR A 87 -11.22 -1.06 12.59
C TYR A 87 -9.98 -1.96 12.66
N TYR A 88 -9.60 -2.39 13.87
CA TYR A 88 -8.41 -3.21 14.06
C TYR A 88 -8.53 -4.58 13.38
N ASN A 89 -9.71 -5.20 13.41
CA ASN A 89 -9.92 -6.48 12.75
C ASN A 89 -9.76 -6.36 11.23
N LEU A 90 -10.36 -5.35 10.61
CA LEU A 90 -10.29 -5.13 9.16
C LEU A 90 -8.85 -4.84 8.70
N ILE A 91 -8.14 -3.95 9.40
CA ILE A 91 -6.75 -3.62 9.06
C ILE A 91 -5.81 -4.82 9.28
N THR A 92 -6.00 -5.57 10.36
CA THR A 92 -5.16 -6.74 10.65
C THR A 92 -5.35 -7.82 9.59
N GLU A 93 -6.59 -8.08 9.15
CA GLU A 93 -6.83 -9.04 8.08
C GLU A 93 -6.18 -8.61 6.76
N LEU A 94 -6.25 -7.33 6.40
CA LEU A 94 -5.61 -6.83 5.19
C LEU A 94 -4.09 -6.97 5.22
N ILE A 95 -3.46 -6.67 6.36
CA ILE A 95 -2.00 -6.84 6.52
C ILE A 95 -1.58 -8.31 6.45
N LEU A 96 -2.42 -9.23 6.93
CA LEU A 96 -2.12 -10.67 6.92
C LEU A 96 -2.38 -11.34 5.56
N ARG A 97 -3.17 -10.72 4.69
CA ARG A 97 -3.45 -11.21 3.33
C ARG A 97 -2.39 -10.76 2.30
N ALA A 98 -1.62 -9.72 2.63
CA ALA A 98 -0.51 -9.17 1.84
C ALA A 98 0.84 -9.86 2.10
#